data_AF-A0A7S0J813-F1
#
_entry.id   AF-A0A7S0J813-F1
#
_cell.length_a   1.000
_cell.length_b   1.000
_cell.length_c   1.000
_cell.angle_alpha   90.00
_cell.angle_beta   90.00
_cell.angle_gamma   90.00
#
_symmetry.space_group_name_H-M   'P 1'
#
loop_
_entity.id
_entity.type
_entity.pdbx_description
1 polymer ?
#
loop_
_entity_poly.entity_id
_entity_poly.type
_entity_poly.pdbx_seq_one_letter_code
_entity_poly.pdbx_strand_id
1 'polypeptide(L)'
;SVGRLWTGGSCAMRHDCTRATPEAVCAARTHVAKVVQWDISTPAPRFVPRPLSVGKWCMPSGKAAVLEVLAHREMSRLHQRLQMWCAEEGLKAKLRPLTFERWRFSSKWEEDALGKRNLHPLIPSSALDAEAALVTELQRQGLGATSAARVARSLAGEAAAAADKLVKATHRARSGQPLASGEPLRLTFHRHSVDLQCGKAFVKLSRAAYGKLAVLHRRHAPASEAAPMPTLDCGGEAEVGAEEAEAEAAAAA
;
A
#
# COMPACT_ATOMS: atom_id res chain seq x y z
N SER A 1 -23.66 -18.55 -65.74
CA SER A 1 -24.92 -19.27 -65.47
C SER A 1 -25.13 -19.30 -63.96
N VAL A 2 -26.14 -18.55 -63.49
CA VAL A 2 -27.02 -18.78 -62.31
C VAL A 2 -26.34 -19.28 -61.01
N GLY A 3 -26.32 -18.61 -59.85
CA GLY A 3 -27.25 -17.65 -59.24
C GLY A 3 -28.15 -18.31 -58.17
N ARG A 4 -27.78 -18.20 -56.87
CA ARG A 4 -28.64 -18.13 -55.63
C ARG A 4 -27.76 -18.42 -54.38
N LEU A 5 -27.42 -17.48 -53.50
CA LEU A 5 -28.18 -16.75 -52.43
C LEU A 5 -28.84 -17.64 -51.36
N TRP A 6 -28.53 -17.32 -50.09
CA TRP A 6 -29.31 -17.31 -48.82
C TRP A 6 -28.38 -17.63 -47.62
N THR A 7 -27.80 -16.63 -46.94
CA THR A 7 -28.26 -15.88 -45.74
C THR A 7 -28.12 -16.63 -44.39
N GLY A 8 -27.23 -16.09 -43.54
CA GLY A 8 -27.54 -15.61 -42.18
C GLY A 8 -27.86 -16.61 -41.06
N GLY A 9 -27.24 -16.40 -39.89
CA GLY A 9 -27.86 -16.82 -38.62
C GLY A 9 -26.90 -17.27 -37.53
N SER A 10 -26.44 -16.32 -36.71
CA SER A 10 -25.97 -16.56 -35.34
C SER A 10 -27.06 -17.29 -34.53
N CYS A 11 -26.69 -18.31 -33.73
CA CYS A 11 -27.46 -18.61 -32.52
C CYS A 11 -26.60 -19.36 -31.48
N ALA A 12 -26.18 -18.59 -30.48
CA ALA A 12 -26.06 -18.94 -29.08
C ALA A 12 -26.33 -20.40 -28.69
N MET A 13 -25.31 -21.09 -28.20
CA MET A 13 -25.49 -22.19 -27.26
C MET A 13 -26.13 -21.62 -25.99
N ARG A 14 -27.46 -21.71 -25.91
CA ARG A 14 -28.22 -21.61 -24.66
C ARG A 14 -27.91 -22.88 -23.88
N HIS A 15 -27.24 -22.74 -22.74
CA HIS A 15 -27.32 -23.75 -21.71
C HIS A 15 -28.74 -23.72 -21.16
N ASP A 16 -29.48 -24.79 -21.42
CA ASP A 16 -30.77 -25.06 -20.81
C ASP A 16 -30.62 -25.07 -19.29
N CYS A 17 -31.21 -24.07 -18.65
CA CYS A 17 -31.43 -24.06 -17.21
C CYS A 17 -32.44 -25.16 -16.88
N THR A 18 -31.95 -26.34 -16.49
CA THR A 18 -32.76 -27.35 -15.83
C THR A 18 -33.30 -26.75 -14.53
N ARG A 19 -34.58 -26.42 -14.54
CA ARG A 19 -35.32 -25.86 -13.41
C ARG A 19 -35.40 -26.94 -12.32
N ALA A 20 -34.49 -26.89 -11.36
CA ALA A 20 -34.52 -27.75 -10.19
C ALA A 20 -35.75 -27.40 -9.33
N THR A 21 -36.61 -28.40 -9.11
CA THR A 21 -37.77 -28.35 -8.21
C THR A 21 -37.31 -28.05 -6.77
N PRO A 22 -38.03 -27.19 -6.02
CA PRO A 22 -37.51 -26.57 -4.79
C PRO A 22 -37.52 -27.45 -3.53
N GLU A 23 -37.74 -28.77 -3.62
CA GLU A 23 -38.05 -29.59 -2.43
C GLU A 23 -37.00 -30.63 -2.04
N ALA A 24 -35.84 -30.72 -2.71
CA ALA A 24 -34.91 -31.85 -2.47
C ALA A 24 -33.44 -31.46 -2.19
N VAL A 25 -33.17 -30.30 -1.58
CA VAL A 25 -31.83 -29.99 -1.04
C VAL A 25 -31.92 -29.46 0.40
N CYS A 26 -32.63 -30.19 1.25
CA CYS A 26 -32.58 -30.04 2.70
C CYS A 26 -31.74 -31.18 3.29
N ALA A 27 -30.41 -31.03 3.30
CA ALA A 27 -29.48 -31.58 4.30
C ALA A 27 -28.02 -31.52 3.83
N ALA A 28 -27.48 -30.31 3.66
CA ALA A 28 -26.05 -30.09 3.80
C ALA A 28 -25.86 -28.70 4.41
N ARG A 29 -25.46 -28.65 5.68
CA ARG A 29 -25.02 -27.41 6.33
C ARG A 29 -23.70 -26.98 5.70
N THR A 30 -23.75 -26.41 4.50
CA THR A 30 -22.67 -25.54 4.03
C THR A 30 -22.74 -24.29 4.87
N HIS A 31 -21.83 -24.17 5.84
CA HIS A 31 -21.51 -22.88 6.44
C HIS A 31 -20.92 -22.00 5.32
N VAL A 32 -21.80 -21.40 4.51
CA VAL A 32 -21.44 -20.25 3.69
C VAL A 32 -21.15 -19.15 4.70
N ALA A 33 -19.88 -19.03 5.07
CA ALA A 33 -19.40 -17.87 5.78
C ALA A 33 -19.81 -16.67 4.93
N LYS A 34 -20.80 -15.90 5.39
CA LYS A 34 -21.12 -14.62 4.80
C LYS A 34 -19.79 -13.88 4.70
N VAL A 35 -19.32 -13.65 3.47
CA VAL A 35 -18.22 -12.74 3.22
C VAL A 35 -18.77 -11.39 3.59
N VAL A 36 -18.61 -11.03 4.87
CA VAL A 36 -18.89 -9.68 5.34
C VAL A 36 -17.89 -8.82 4.59
N GLN A 37 -18.35 -8.12 3.57
CA GLN A 37 -17.59 -7.08 2.94
C GLN A 37 -17.43 -5.99 4.00
N TRP A 38 -16.28 -5.99 4.67
CA TRP A 38 -16.00 -5.14 5.83
C TRP A 38 -15.92 -3.68 5.38
N ASP A 39 -17.04 -2.99 5.49
CA ASP A 39 -17.16 -1.54 5.30
C ASP A 39 -16.42 -0.78 6.42
N ILE A 40 -15.88 0.39 6.10
CA ILE A 40 -15.17 1.30 7.02
C ILE A 40 -16.10 1.74 8.17
N SER A 41 -17.42 1.67 7.95
CA SER A 41 -18.46 1.94 8.94
C SER A 41 -18.73 0.79 9.92
N THR A 42 -18.19 -0.41 9.69
CA THR A 42 -18.48 -1.59 10.52
C THR A 42 -17.87 -1.39 11.93
N PRO A 43 -18.63 -1.57 13.02
CA PRO A 43 -18.12 -1.39 14.36
C PRO A 43 -16.91 -2.30 14.61
N ALA A 44 -15.87 -1.74 15.24
CA ALA A 44 -14.64 -2.46 15.52
C ALA A 44 -14.97 -3.74 16.31
N PRO A 45 -14.52 -4.94 15.86
CA PRO A 45 -14.91 -6.19 16.49
C PRO A 45 -14.48 -6.21 17.96
N ARG A 46 -15.28 -6.82 18.84
CA ARG A 46 -15.07 -6.85 20.30
C ARG A 46 -13.71 -7.42 20.76
N PHE A 47 -12.97 -8.06 19.85
CA PHE A 47 -11.66 -8.70 20.09
C PHE A 47 -10.47 -7.92 19.51
N VAL A 48 -10.69 -6.68 19.05
CA VAL A 48 -9.57 -5.74 18.83
C VAL A 48 -8.78 -5.71 20.13
N PRO A 49 -7.43 -5.82 20.10
CA PRO A 49 -6.64 -5.74 21.33
C PRO A 49 -7.14 -4.58 22.18
N ARG A 50 -7.30 -4.82 23.49
CA ARG A 50 -7.56 -3.74 24.43
C ARG A 50 -6.62 -2.59 24.06
N PRO A 51 -7.11 -1.34 24.08
CA PRO A 51 -6.21 -0.21 23.92
C PRO A 51 -4.95 -0.50 24.70
N LEU A 52 -3.81 -0.61 24.00
CA LEU A 52 -2.59 -0.11 24.60
C LEU A 52 -3.01 1.29 25.07
N SER A 53 -2.82 1.55 26.37
CA SER A 53 -3.12 2.84 26.96
C SER A 53 -2.55 3.93 26.06
N VAL A 54 -3.21 5.09 26.04
CA VAL A 54 -2.64 6.29 25.40
C VAL A 54 -1.19 6.37 25.85
N GLY A 55 -0.27 6.30 24.90
CA GLY A 55 1.09 5.90 25.22
C GLY A 55 1.97 5.94 23.99
N LYS A 56 3.24 6.25 24.24
CA LYS A 56 4.29 6.30 23.25
C LYS A 56 5.10 5.01 23.38
N TRP A 57 5.25 4.31 22.27
CA TRP A 57 5.96 3.04 22.19
C TRP A 57 7.13 3.22 21.24
N CYS A 58 8.30 2.72 21.63
CA CYS A 58 9.50 2.72 20.79
C CYS A 58 9.94 1.28 20.61
N MET A 59 10.08 0.84 19.36
CA MET A 59 10.52 -0.51 19.03
C MET A 59 11.66 -0.45 18.00
N PRO A 60 12.61 -1.40 18.03
CA PRO A 60 13.57 -1.54 16.94
C PRO A 60 12.82 -1.76 15.63
N SER A 61 13.24 -1.11 14.56
CA SER A 61 12.60 -1.28 13.26
C SER A 61 12.91 -2.66 12.70
N GLY A 62 11.87 -3.39 12.33
CA GLY A 62 12.00 -4.64 11.60
C GLY A 62 12.58 -4.40 10.20
N LYS A 63 13.23 -5.42 9.63
CA LYS A 63 13.81 -5.37 8.26
C LYS A 63 12.79 -4.90 7.21
N ALA A 64 11.54 -5.35 7.33
CA ALA A 64 10.44 -4.95 6.45
C ALA A 64 10.18 -3.44 6.50
N ALA A 65 10.12 -2.85 7.70
CA ALA A 65 9.91 -1.40 7.85
C ALA A 65 11.06 -0.60 7.22
N VAL A 66 12.30 -1.08 7.35
CA VAL A 66 13.46 -0.44 6.71
C VAL A 66 13.34 -0.47 5.18
N LEU A 67 12.97 -1.61 4.60
CA LEU A 67 12.78 -1.75 3.15
C LEU A 67 11.66 -0.83 2.64
N GLU A 68 10.53 -0.75 3.35
CA GLU A 68 9.42 0.12 2.98
C GLU A 68 9.79 1.61 3.04
N VAL A 69 10.55 2.03 4.06
CA VAL A 69 11.06 3.41 4.14
C VAL A 69 12.03 3.70 2.99
N LEU A 70 12.89 2.76 2.62
CA LEU A 70 13.76 2.91 1.45
C LEU A 70 12.96 3.01 0.16
N ALA A 71 11.95 2.15 -0.04
CA ALA A 71 11.07 2.20 -1.20
C ALA A 71 10.31 3.54 -1.29
N HIS A 72 9.79 4.03 -0.17
CA HIS A 72 9.13 5.34 -0.10
C HIS A 72 10.06 6.49 -0.45
N ARG A 73 11.33 6.47 0.02
CA ARG A 73 12.34 7.47 -0.31
C ARG A 73 12.64 7.49 -1.80
N GLU A 74 12.85 6.33 -2.42
CA GLU A 74 13.08 6.23 -3.86
C GLU A 74 11.86 6.69 -4.66
N MET A 75 10.63 6.33 -4.24
CA MET A 75 9.41 6.78 -4.90
C MET A 75 9.27 8.31 -4.86
N SER A 76 9.51 8.90 -3.69
CA SER A 76 9.45 10.36 -3.49
C SER A 76 10.52 11.07 -4.33
N ARG A 77 11.72 10.48 -4.43
CA ARG A 77 12.81 10.97 -5.30
C ARG A 77 12.38 10.95 -6.77
N LEU A 78 11.79 9.85 -7.25
CA LEU A 78 11.33 9.73 -8.64
C LEU A 78 10.23 10.74 -8.98
N HIS A 79 9.27 10.97 -8.07
CA HIS A 79 8.26 12.02 -8.23
C HIS A 79 8.89 13.41 -8.38
N GLN A 80 9.84 13.74 -7.50
CA GLN A 80 10.55 15.02 -7.55
C GLN A 80 11.36 15.16 -8.83
N ARG A 81 12.07 14.11 -9.24
CA ARG A 81 12.85 14.10 -10.49
C ARG A 81 11.97 14.31 -11.72
N LEU A 82 10.81 13.65 -11.80
CA LEU A 82 9.86 13.88 -12.87
C LEU A 82 9.40 15.34 -12.93
N GLN A 83 9.06 15.94 -11.78
CA GLN A 83 8.66 17.34 -11.73
C GLN A 83 9.79 18.28 -12.17
N MET A 84 11.02 18.02 -11.71
CA MET A 84 12.20 18.81 -12.10
C MET A 84 12.47 18.72 -13.60
N TRP A 85 12.51 17.51 -14.18
CA TRP A 85 12.74 17.35 -15.62
C TRP A 85 11.63 17.98 -16.47
N CYS A 86 10.37 17.87 -16.04
CA CYS A 86 9.28 18.57 -16.73
C CYS A 86 9.47 20.09 -16.70
N ALA A 87 9.91 20.65 -15.57
CA ALA A 87 10.16 22.08 -15.44
C ALA A 87 11.38 22.52 -16.28
N GLU A 88 12.47 21.75 -16.27
CA GLU A 88 13.68 21.99 -17.08
C GLU A 88 13.39 21.98 -18.59
N GLU A 89 12.52 21.07 -19.03
CA GLU A 89 12.08 20.96 -20.42
C GLU A 89 10.97 21.96 -20.80
N GLY A 90 10.63 22.89 -19.90
CA GLY A 90 9.77 24.03 -20.21
C GLY A 90 8.26 23.82 -19.99
N LEU A 91 7.86 22.83 -19.18
CA LEU A 91 6.46 22.70 -18.78
C LEU A 91 6.03 23.94 -17.96
N LYS A 92 5.22 24.80 -18.57
CA LYS A 92 4.75 26.05 -17.93
C LYS A 92 3.78 25.80 -16.78
N ALA A 93 2.98 24.74 -16.88
CA ALA A 93 2.01 24.37 -15.86
C ALA A 93 2.59 23.34 -14.89
N LYS A 94 2.03 23.26 -13.68
CA LYS A 94 2.34 22.17 -12.76
C LYS A 94 1.92 20.84 -13.40
N LEU A 95 2.80 19.84 -13.32
CA LEU A 95 2.49 18.46 -13.73
C LEU A 95 1.17 18.01 -13.11
N ARG A 96 0.26 17.45 -13.92
CA ARG A 96 -1.05 17.01 -13.43
C ARG A 96 -0.91 15.96 -12.32
N PRO A 97 -1.77 15.99 -11.30
CA PRO A 97 -1.84 14.93 -10.30
C PRO A 97 -1.99 13.55 -10.95
N LEU A 98 -1.41 12.52 -10.35
CA LEU A 98 -1.52 11.11 -10.78
C LEU A 98 -0.81 10.76 -12.10
N THR A 99 -0.14 11.69 -12.77
CA THR A 99 0.60 11.38 -14.02
C THR A 99 1.65 10.29 -13.77
N PHE A 100 2.42 10.45 -12.70
CA PHE A 100 3.43 9.46 -12.31
C PHE A 100 2.80 8.13 -11.94
N GLU A 101 1.73 8.15 -11.14
CA GLU A 101 1.07 6.97 -10.61
C GLU A 101 0.45 6.15 -11.73
N ARG A 102 -0.17 6.80 -12.72
CA ARG A 102 -0.69 6.15 -13.93
C ARG A 102 0.42 5.44 -14.68
N TRP A 103 1.52 6.14 -14.97
CA TRP A 103 2.67 5.54 -15.63
C TRP A 103 3.23 4.35 -14.84
N ARG A 104 3.41 4.52 -13.52
CA ARG A 104 3.93 3.46 -12.63
C ARG A 104 3.03 2.23 -12.64
N PHE A 105 1.71 2.42 -12.54
CA PHE A 105 0.76 1.30 -12.54
C PHE A 105 0.71 0.60 -13.89
N SER A 106 0.67 1.34 -15.01
CA SER A 106 0.73 0.74 -16.35
C SER A 106 2.02 -0.03 -16.57
N SER A 107 3.17 0.56 -16.20
CA SER A 107 4.47 -0.10 -16.32
C SER A 107 4.51 -1.37 -15.49
N LYS A 108 3.99 -1.32 -14.26
CA LYS A 108 3.94 -2.50 -13.38
C LYS A 108 3.04 -3.60 -13.90
N TRP A 109 1.90 -3.24 -14.45
CA TRP A 109 0.99 -4.20 -15.07
C TRP A 109 1.65 -4.95 -16.22
N GLU A 110 2.40 -4.24 -17.08
CA GLU A 110 3.16 -4.84 -18.18
C GLU A 110 4.26 -5.76 -17.66
N GLU A 111 5.00 -5.34 -16.63
CA GLU A 111 6.05 -6.17 -16.05
C GLU A 111 5.53 -7.47 -15.43
N ASP A 112 4.43 -7.39 -14.70
CA ASP A 112 3.82 -8.55 -14.07
C ASP A 112 3.28 -9.52 -15.13
N ALA A 113 2.76 -9.00 -16.26
CA ALA A 113 2.34 -9.81 -17.40
C ALA A 113 3.50 -10.57 -18.07
N LEU A 114 4.73 -10.05 -18.01
CA LEU A 114 5.92 -10.75 -18.51
C LEU A 114 6.35 -11.94 -17.64
N GLY A 115 5.78 -12.10 -16.44
CA GLY A 115 6.05 -13.24 -15.55
C GLY A 115 7.51 -13.31 -15.06
N LYS A 116 8.26 -12.20 -15.12
CA LYS A 116 9.66 -12.17 -14.67
C LYS A 116 9.72 -12.33 -13.15
N ARG A 117 10.66 -13.15 -12.70
CA ARG A 117 10.95 -13.33 -11.26
C ARG A 117 11.93 -12.26 -10.79
N ASN A 118 11.93 -11.96 -9.49
CA ASN A 118 12.83 -11.01 -8.83
C ASN A 118 12.61 -9.53 -9.20
N LEU A 119 11.38 -9.14 -9.47
CA LEU A 119 11.00 -7.74 -9.63
C LEU A 119 10.67 -7.09 -8.28
N HIS A 120 10.93 -5.79 -8.16
CA HIS A 120 10.45 -5.01 -7.02
C HIS A 120 8.92 -4.87 -7.08
N PRO A 121 8.15 -5.02 -6.00
CA PRO A 121 6.68 -4.98 -6.08
C PRO A 121 6.09 -3.62 -6.48
N LEU A 122 6.79 -2.50 -6.21
CA LEU A 122 6.21 -1.15 -6.39
C LEU A 122 6.80 -0.32 -7.53
N ILE A 123 8.08 -0.49 -7.85
CA ILE A 123 8.82 0.37 -8.78
C ILE A 123 9.11 -0.45 -10.03
N PRO A 124 8.76 0.05 -11.24
CA PRO A 124 9.02 -0.67 -12.47
C PRO A 124 10.52 -0.68 -12.81
N SER A 125 10.99 -1.81 -13.35
CA SER A 125 12.35 -2.00 -13.87
C SER A 125 12.47 -1.89 -15.39
N SER A 126 11.35 -2.01 -16.10
CA SER A 126 11.16 -1.91 -17.55
C SER A 126 9.76 -1.36 -17.82
N ALA A 127 9.62 -0.53 -18.85
CA ALA A 127 8.37 0.21 -19.09
C ALA A 127 8.18 0.56 -20.57
N LEU A 128 8.30 -0.40 -21.49
CA LEU A 128 8.34 -0.09 -22.93
C LEU A 128 7.04 0.56 -23.46
N ASP A 129 5.88 -0.06 -23.28
CA ASP A 129 4.61 0.47 -23.81
C ASP A 129 4.06 1.60 -22.93
N ALA A 130 4.21 1.48 -21.61
CA ALA A 130 3.87 2.53 -20.66
C ALA A 130 4.64 3.83 -20.89
N GLU A 131 5.86 3.79 -21.43
CA GLU A 131 6.63 4.97 -21.80
C GLU A 131 5.93 5.77 -22.91
N ALA A 132 5.39 5.11 -23.92
CA ALA A 132 4.64 5.77 -25.00
C ALA A 132 3.37 6.46 -24.47
N ALA A 133 2.67 5.83 -23.51
CA ALA A 133 1.52 6.42 -22.85
C ALA A 133 1.89 7.66 -22.02
N LEU A 134 3.03 7.62 -21.30
CA LEU A 134 3.54 8.77 -20.56
C LEU A 134 3.93 9.92 -21.50
N VAL A 135 4.61 9.63 -22.61
CA VAL A 135 4.96 10.64 -23.63
C VAL A 135 3.70 11.35 -24.14
N THR A 136 2.67 10.58 -24.47
CA THR A 136 1.39 11.12 -24.95
C THR A 136 0.74 12.03 -23.90
N GLU A 137 0.75 11.64 -22.62
CA GLU A 137 0.18 12.45 -21.55
C GLU A 137 0.98 13.73 -21.31
N LEU A 138 2.32 13.68 -21.35
CA LEU A 138 3.18 14.86 -21.21
C LEU A 138 2.98 15.85 -22.38
N GLN A 139 2.83 15.34 -23.61
CA GLN A 139 2.46 16.17 -24.76
C GLN A 139 1.11 16.85 -24.56
N ARG A 140 0.11 16.13 -24.03
CA ARG A 140 -1.21 16.67 -23.68
C ARG A 140 -1.18 17.74 -22.59
N GLN A 141 -0.08 17.81 -21.82
CA GLN A 141 0.15 18.84 -20.80
C GLN A 141 0.96 20.03 -21.34
N GLY A 142 1.42 19.96 -22.60
CA GLY A 142 2.08 21.06 -23.30
C GLY A 142 3.59 20.89 -23.47
N LEU A 143 4.16 19.71 -23.20
CA LEU A 143 5.57 19.43 -23.49
C LEU A 143 5.77 19.10 -24.97
N GLY A 144 6.90 19.52 -25.55
CA GLY A 144 7.28 19.12 -26.91
C GLY A 144 7.54 17.61 -27.03
N ALA A 145 7.31 17.02 -28.20
CA ALA A 145 7.42 15.57 -28.39
C ALA A 145 8.80 15.01 -28.03
N THR A 146 9.87 15.66 -28.49
CA THR A 146 11.27 15.28 -28.21
C THR A 146 11.59 15.38 -26.72
N SER A 147 11.14 16.46 -26.07
CA SER A 147 11.30 16.69 -24.63
C SER A 147 10.54 15.64 -23.83
N ALA A 148 9.29 15.33 -24.19
CA ALA A 148 8.47 14.33 -23.51
C ALA A 148 9.12 12.95 -23.56
N ALA A 149 9.62 12.54 -24.73
CA ALA A 149 10.37 11.30 -24.89
C ALA A 149 11.69 11.28 -24.11
N ARG A 150 12.33 12.43 -23.90
CA ARG A 150 13.54 12.50 -23.06
C ARG A 150 13.19 12.33 -21.58
N VAL A 151 12.17 13.03 -21.09
CA VAL A 151 11.72 12.92 -19.70
C VAL A 151 11.28 11.49 -19.38
N ALA A 152 10.50 10.87 -20.27
CA ALA A 152 10.00 9.51 -20.07
C ALA A 152 11.15 8.48 -19.99
N ARG A 153 12.15 8.57 -20.89
CA ARG A 153 13.36 7.73 -20.83
C ARG A 153 14.18 7.94 -19.57
N SER A 154 14.40 9.20 -19.16
CA SER A 154 15.13 9.51 -17.92
C SER A 154 14.41 8.92 -16.69
N LEU A 155 13.08 9.01 -16.66
CA LEU A 155 12.27 8.42 -15.60
C LEU A 155 12.37 6.89 -15.57
N ALA A 156 12.23 6.24 -16.73
CA ALA A 156 12.36 4.79 -16.84
C ALA A 156 13.76 4.31 -16.41
N GLY A 157 14.82 5.01 -16.83
CA GLY A 157 16.19 4.69 -16.43
C GLY A 157 16.44 4.83 -14.93
N GLU A 158 15.99 5.94 -14.31
CA GLU A 158 16.14 6.11 -12.86
C GLU A 158 15.25 5.15 -12.05
N ALA A 159 14.06 4.82 -12.54
CA ALA A 159 13.18 3.85 -11.90
C ALA A 159 13.78 2.44 -11.94
N ALA A 160 14.39 2.04 -13.07
CA ALA A 160 15.09 0.76 -13.18
C ALA A 160 16.27 0.66 -12.19
N ALA A 161 17.09 1.71 -12.10
CA ALA A 161 18.18 1.76 -11.13
C ALA A 161 17.69 1.71 -9.67
N ALA A 162 16.56 2.37 -9.37
CA ALA A 162 15.94 2.34 -8.05
C ALA A 162 15.35 0.95 -7.73
N ALA A 163 14.68 0.31 -8.69
CA ALA A 163 14.15 -1.04 -8.54
C ALA A 163 15.27 -2.04 -8.25
N ASP A 164 16.37 -2.01 -9.02
CA ASP A 164 17.54 -2.87 -8.81
C ASP A 164 18.15 -2.69 -7.42
N LYS A 165 18.28 -1.43 -6.97
CA LYS A 165 18.79 -1.12 -5.63
C LYS A 165 17.91 -1.75 -4.54
N LEU A 166 16.59 -1.67 -4.68
CA LEU A 166 15.63 -2.21 -3.70
C LEU A 166 15.55 -3.74 -3.76
N VAL A 167 15.63 -4.35 -4.94
CA VAL A 167 15.72 -5.81 -5.09
C VAL A 167 16.97 -6.34 -4.40
N LYS A 168 18.13 -5.70 -4.62
CA LYS A 168 19.38 -6.04 -3.93
C LYS A 168 19.25 -5.89 -2.42
N ALA A 169 18.62 -4.83 -1.94
CA ALA A 169 18.37 -4.64 -0.51
C ALA A 169 17.47 -5.74 0.07
N THR A 170 16.41 -6.11 -0.64
CA THR A 170 15.49 -7.18 -0.25
C THR A 170 16.20 -8.53 -0.19
N HIS A 171 17.04 -8.83 -1.18
CA HIS A 171 17.86 -10.05 -1.19
C HIS A 171 18.80 -10.10 0.02
N ARG A 172 19.49 -8.99 0.35
CA ARG A 172 20.35 -8.91 1.54
C ARG A 172 19.57 -9.11 2.83
N ALA A 173 18.37 -8.53 2.93
CA ALA A 173 17.50 -8.68 4.09
C ALA A 173 17.13 -10.15 4.32
N ARG A 174 16.78 -10.85 3.23
CA ARG A 174 16.41 -12.28 3.21
C ARG A 174 17.58 -13.21 3.48
N SER A 175 18.79 -12.87 3.02
CA SER A 175 20.01 -13.65 3.30
C SER A 175 20.57 -13.47 4.71
N GLY A 176 19.87 -12.70 5.57
CA GLY A 176 20.30 -12.48 6.94
C GLY A 176 21.36 -11.40 7.11
N GLN A 177 21.84 -10.79 6.02
CA GLN A 177 22.81 -9.71 6.09
C GLN A 177 22.22 -8.49 6.80
N PRO A 178 23.04 -7.75 7.58
CA PRO A 178 22.59 -6.53 8.23
C PRO A 178 22.19 -5.52 7.15
N LEU A 179 20.94 -5.07 7.22
CA LEU A 179 20.54 -3.82 6.57
C LEU A 179 21.10 -2.66 7.40
N ALA A 180 21.26 -1.49 6.78
CA ALA A 180 21.57 -0.27 7.55
C ALA A 180 20.59 -0.17 8.72
N SER A 181 21.11 0.04 9.94
CA SER A 181 20.30 0.08 11.16
C SER A 181 19.18 1.09 10.93
N GLY A 182 17.95 0.58 10.90
CA GLY A 182 16.79 1.43 10.71
C GLY A 182 16.61 2.34 11.91
N GLU A 183 16.11 3.54 11.67
CA GLU A 183 15.60 4.39 12.75
C GLU A 183 14.51 3.62 13.52
N PRO A 184 14.39 3.79 14.84
CA PRO A 184 13.38 3.07 15.61
C PRO A 184 11.97 3.42 15.15
N LEU A 185 11.08 2.43 15.20
CA LEU A 185 9.66 2.63 14.92
C LEU A 185 8.98 3.15 16.20
N ARG A 186 8.43 4.35 16.13
CA ARG A 186 7.65 4.97 17.20
C ARG A 186 6.16 4.83 16.90
N LEU A 187 5.39 4.34 17.86
CA LEU A 187 3.92 4.33 17.79
C LEU A 187 3.34 5.21 18.90
N THR A 188 2.45 6.12 18.53
CA THR A 188 1.71 6.94 19.50
C THR A 188 0.22 6.65 19.35
N PHE A 189 -0.40 6.16 20.42
CA PHE A 189 -1.83 5.88 20.46
C PHE A 189 -2.58 7.10 20.97
N HIS A 190 -3.48 7.63 20.15
CA HIS A 190 -4.43 8.67 20.52
C HIS A 190 -5.83 8.07 20.71
N ARG A 191 -6.78 8.91 21.12
CA ARG A 191 -8.19 8.51 21.32
C ARG A 191 -8.79 7.89 20.04
N HIS A 192 -8.53 8.49 18.88
CA HIS A 192 -9.14 8.09 17.60
C HIS A 192 -8.13 7.72 16.49
N SER A 193 -6.83 7.93 16.73
CA SER A 193 -5.79 7.67 15.75
C SER A 193 -4.60 6.94 16.36
N VAL A 194 -3.81 6.34 15.48
CA VAL A 194 -2.51 5.76 15.78
C VAL A 194 -1.51 6.41 14.83
N ASP A 195 -0.49 7.01 15.39
CA ASP A 195 0.57 7.65 14.65
C ASP A 195 1.78 6.71 14.64
N LEU A 196 2.27 6.37 13.45
CA LEU A 196 3.46 5.54 13.23
C LEU A 196 4.56 6.42 12.62
N GLN A 197 5.72 6.43 13.25
CA GLN A 197 6.87 7.21 12.78
C GLN A 197 8.11 6.33 12.70
N CYS A 198 8.80 6.38 11.55
CA CYS A 198 10.09 5.76 11.34
C CYS A 198 11.03 6.81 10.74
N GLY A 199 11.80 7.47 11.61
CA GLY A 199 12.62 8.62 11.21
C GLY A 199 11.78 9.80 10.72
N LYS A 200 12.02 10.20 9.45
CA LYS A 200 11.25 11.24 8.76
C LYS A 200 9.93 10.75 8.17
N ALA A 201 9.73 9.44 8.06
CA ALA A 201 8.47 8.88 7.54
C ALA A 201 7.41 8.87 8.65
N PHE A 202 6.23 9.41 8.34
CA PHE A 202 5.11 9.50 9.27
C PHE A 202 3.82 9.02 8.60
N VAL A 203 3.09 8.14 9.28
CA VAL A 203 1.82 7.59 8.82
C VAL A 203 0.81 7.68 9.95
N LYS A 204 -0.35 8.26 9.66
CA LYS A 204 -1.47 8.33 10.59
C LYS A 204 -2.57 7.38 10.15
N LEU A 205 -2.99 6.51 11.06
CA LEU A 205 -4.09 5.57 10.84
C LEU A 205 -5.23 5.87 11.79
N SER A 206 -6.46 5.59 11.38
CA SER A 206 -7.58 5.56 12.32
C SER A 206 -7.42 4.36 13.25
N ARG A 207 -7.91 4.50 14.48
CA ARG A 207 -7.85 3.42 15.47
C ARG A 207 -8.59 2.16 15.00
N ALA A 208 -9.68 2.33 14.25
CA ALA A 208 -10.43 1.24 13.62
C ALA A 208 -9.60 0.52 12.54
N ALA A 209 -8.92 1.25 11.67
CA ALA A 209 -8.06 0.68 10.63
C ALA A 209 -6.88 -0.09 11.25
N TYR A 210 -6.23 0.47 12.27
CA TYR A 210 -5.18 -0.21 13.01
C TYR A 210 -5.69 -1.52 13.64
N GLY A 211 -6.86 -1.48 14.29
CA GLY A 211 -7.49 -2.68 14.85
C GLY A 211 -7.74 -3.76 13.80
N LYS A 212 -8.20 -3.38 12.60
CA LYS A 212 -8.40 -4.31 11.47
C LYS A 212 -7.07 -4.93 11.03
N LEU A 213 -6.02 -4.14 10.86
CA LEU A 213 -4.70 -4.62 10.47
C LEU A 213 -4.10 -5.57 11.52
N ALA A 214 -4.26 -5.27 12.80
CA ALA A 214 -3.80 -6.13 13.89
C ALA A 214 -4.50 -7.50 13.87
N VAL A 215 -5.81 -7.54 13.58
CA VAL A 215 -6.55 -8.80 13.44
C VAL A 215 -6.09 -9.59 12.21
N LEU A 216 -5.93 -8.92 11.06
CA LEU A 216 -5.45 -9.57 9.84
C LEU A 216 -4.04 -10.15 10.04
N HIS A 217 -3.16 -9.40 10.69
CA HIS A 217 -1.82 -9.87 11.03
C HIS A 217 -1.88 -11.12 11.91
N ARG A 218 -2.67 -11.13 12.99
CA ARG A 218 -2.80 -12.33 13.85
C ARG A 218 -3.33 -13.57 13.14
N ARG A 219 -4.18 -13.39 12.13
CA ARG A 219 -4.81 -14.50 11.39
C ARG A 219 -3.96 -15.04 10.26
N HIS A 220 -3.17 -14.17 9.62
CA HIS A 220 -2.52 -14.47 8.34
C HIS A 220 -1.00 -14.30 8.37
N ALA A 221 -0.43 -13.70 9.41
CA ALA A 221 1.02 -13.61 9.53
C ALA A 221 1.61 -15.02 9.68
N PRO A 222 2.73 -15.30 9.00
CA PRO A 222 3.46 -16.54 9.22
C PRO A 222 3.94 -16.61 10.68
N ALA A 223 4.02 -17.82 11.24
CA ALA A 223 4.41 -18.01 12.64
C ALA A 223 5.78 -17.39 12.98
N SER A 224 6.67 -17.22 11.98
CA SER A 224 7.96 -16.54 12.10
C SER A 224 7.86 -15.03 12.32
N GLU A 225 6.73 -14.40 11.99
CA GLU A 225 6.46 -12.97 12.13
C GLU A 225 5.50 -12.66 13.27
N ALA A 226 5.12 -13.68 14.07
CA ALA A 226 4.37 -13.49 15.31
C ALA A 226 5.25 -12.69 16.29
N ALA A 227 5.13 -11.36 16.24
CA ALA A 227 5.90 -10.48 17.08
C ALA A 227 5.61 -10.76 18.56
N PRO A 228 6.63 -10.76 19.43
CA PRO A 228 6.41 -10.70 20.87
C PRO A 228 5.59 -9.44 21.20
N MET A 229 4.74 -9.54 22.22
CA MET A 229 3.93 -8.42 22.68
C MET A 229 4.82 -7.21 22.98
N PRO A 230 4.41 -5.99 22.60
CA PRO A 230 5.21 -4.81 22.87
C PRO A 230 5.38 -4.64 24.39
N THR A 231 6.61 -4.43 24.83
CA THR A 231 6.94 -4.11 26.22
C THR A 231 6.67 -2.64 26.47
N LEU A 232 5.91 -2.33 27.52
CA LEU A 232 5.72 -0.96 27.99
C LEU A 232 7.08 -0.40 28.36
N ASP A 233 7.41 0.79 27.87
CA ASP A 233 8.60 1.51 28.32
C ASP A 233 8.34 1.97 29.77
N CYS A 234 8.97 1.32 30.74
CA CYS A 234 9.13 1.81 32.11
C CYS A 234 10.28 2.81 32.10
N GLY A 235 10.07 3.99 31.54
CA GLY A 235 11.15 4.95 31.31
C GLY A 235 10.62 6.34 31.00
N GLY A 236 9.98 6.96 31.99
CA GLY A 236 9.53 8.33 31.94
C GLY A 236 8.62 8.59 33.13
N GLU A 237 9.17 9.19 34.18
CA GLU A 237 8.44 9.70 35.33
C GLU A 237 7.23 10.49 34.84
N ALA A 238 6.05 9.93 35.05
CA ALA A 238 4.81 10.68 35.00
C ALA A 238 4.66 11.39 36.35
N GLU A 239 5.44 12.45 36.58
CA GLU A 239 5.00 13.52 37.48
C GLU A 239 3.89 14.30 36.78
N VAL A 240 2.67 13.78 36.75
CA VAL A 240 1.43 14.57 36.72
C VAL A 240 0.33 13.68 37.29
N GLY A 241 -0.07 13.94 38.53
CA GLY A 241 -1.23 13.25 39.12
C GLY A 241 -1.34 13.27 40.64
N ALA A 242 -0.66 14.17 41.35
CA ALA A 242 -0.84 14.34 42.80
C ALA A 242 -1.56 15.65 43.20
N GLU A 243 -1.82 16.59 42.28
CA GLU A 243 -2.41 17.90 42.64
C GLU A 243 -3.94 18.00 42.47
N GLU A 244 -4.59 17.09 41.73
CA GLU A 244 -6.07 17.15 41.58
C GLU A 244 -6.84 16.38 42.66
N ALA A 245 -6.17 15.56 43.48
CA ALA A 245 -6.82 14.84 44.59
C ALA A 245 -6.84 15.65 45.90
N GLU A 246 -6.00 16.68 46.04
CA GLU A 246 -5.95 17.51 47.26
C GLU A 246 -6.87 18.74 47.19
N ALA A 247 -7.26 19.17 45.99
CA ALA A 247 -8.19 20.28 45.79
C ALA A 247 -9.67 19.93 46.08
N GLU A 248 -10.07 18.65 46.00
CA GLU A 248 -11.44 18.22 46.33
C GLU A 248 -11.63 17.95 47.84
N ALA A 249 -10.55 17.69 48.58
CA ALA A 249 -10.60 17.52 50.04
C ALA A 249 -10.67 18.87 50.81
N ALA A 250 -10.20 19.96 50.22
CA ALA A 250 -10.25 21.30 50.82
C ALA A 250 -11.58 22.05 50.59
N ALA A 251 -12.45 21.53 49.73
CA ALA A 251 -13.79 22.11 49.48
C ALA A 251 -14.92 21.42 50.28
N ALA A 252 -14.59 20.41 51.07
CA ALA A 252 -15.54 19.63 51.88
C ALA A 252 -15.26 19.67 53.39
N ALA A 253 -14.40 20.58 53.86
CA ALA A 253 -14.19 20.91 55.28
C ALA A 253 -14.63 22.35 55.54
#